data_AF-W9HZU1-F1
#
_entry.id   AF-W9HZU1-F1
#
_cell.length_a   1.000
_cell.length_b   1.000
_cell.length_c   1.000
_cell.angle_alpha   90.00
_cell.angle_beta   90.00
_cell.angle_gamma   90.00
#
_symmetry.space_group_name_H-M   'P 1'
#
loop_
_entity.id
_entity.type
_entity.pdbx_description
1 polymer ?
#
loop_
_entity_poly.entity_id
_entity_poly.type
_entity_poly.pdbx_seq_one_letter_code
_entity_poly.pdbx_strand_id
1 'polypeptide(L)'
;MKVDEKVTSNVYGSNLEQGLVYQDLKLHYFRVWNFPRKKNRGEKKIDTTLVMGMALDAVHRQAFKETSAFVLVSGDNNMIPAVIYAVQCGYTVHVWVWKDSLSGEYTRLAGKHLIKLTLLDEFLVALTMTNYSVPVGKLPFPPNAVVLLNPWHELPKVLSQLTSANMTFMQSLSDGGCPDIDIVVVPEKRVRNQDARLRSMLEDFEKKGLNVISFAEYFHSLHQLQLFVS
;
A
#
# COMPACT_ATOMS: atom_id res chain seq x y z
N MET A 1 16.39 8.13 9.69
CA MET A 1 15.66 8.91 10.72
C MET A 1 14.73 7.94 11.43
N LYS A 2 14.95 7.64 12.71
CA LYS A 2 14.02 6.80 13.48
C LYS A 2 12.88 7.70 13.93
N VAL A 3 11.71 7.48 13.35
CA VAL A 3 10.47 8.09 13.81
C VAL A 3 9.99 7.22 14.98
N ASP A 4 10.39 7.56 16.21
CA ASP A 4 9.82 6.99 17.44
C ASP A 4 8.44 7.61 17.72
N GLU A 5 7.58 7.68 16.71
CA GLU A 5 6.19 8.12 16.90
C GLU A 5 5.36 6.92 17.35
N LYS A 6 4.78 7.05 18.56
CA LYS A 6 3.86 6.06 19.11
C LYS A 6 2.52 6.15 18.38
N VAL A 7 2.37 5.42 17.29
CA VAL A 7 1.11 5.32 16.55
C VAL A 7 0.15 4.38 17.31
N THR A 8 -1.05 4.87 17.63
CA THR A 8 -2.14 4.03 18.15
C THR A 8 -3.18 3.84 17.06
N SER A 9 -3.29 2.63 16.52
CA SER A 9 -4.20 2.33 15.41
C SER A 9 -5.41 1.51 15.88
N ASN A 10 -6.61 1.97 15.56
CA ASN A 10 -7.87 1.27 15.84
C ASN A 10 -8.55 0.92 14.51
N VAL A 11 -9.11 -0.30 14.40
CA VAL A 11 -9.88 -0.76 13.25
C VAL A 11 -11.32 -0.99 13.63
N TYR A 12 -12.23 -0.60 12.73
CA TYR A 12 -13.67 -0.75 12.89
C TYR A 12 -14.22 -1.44 11.65
N GLY A 13 -14.98 -2.52 11.84
CA GLY A 13 -15.54 -3.26 10.72
C GLY A 13 -16.64 -4.22 11.11
N SER A 14 -17.18 -4.91 10.10
CA SER A 14 -18.30 -5.82 10.28
C SER A 14 -17.94 -7.23 9.81
N ASN A 15 -18.32 -8.23 10.61
CA ASN A 15 -18.02 -9.63 10.36
C ASN A 15 -16.53 -9.88 9.99
N LEU A 16 -15.61 -9.09 10.56
CA LEU A 16 -14.18 -9.14 10.24
C LEU A 16 -13.62 -10.55 10.48
N GLU A 17 -14.14 -11.25 11.49
CA GLU A 17 -13.79 -12.64 11.83
C GLU A 17 -13.97 -13.66 10.70
N GLN A 18 -14.76 -13.34 9.68
CA GLN A 18 -14.96 -14.20 8.50
C GLN A 18 -13.90 -13.95 7.42
N GLY A 19 -13.09 -12.89 7.55
CA GLY A 19 -12.05 -12.50 6.60
C GLY A 19 -10.69 -13.13 6.92
N LEU A 20 -9.91 -13.39 5.88
CA LEU A 20 -8.57 -14.00 5.97
C LEU A 20 -7.57 -13.15 6.79
N VAL A 21 -7.81 -11.84 6.89
CA VAL A 21 -6.88 -10.88 7.54
C VAL A 21 -7.21 -10.59 9.00
N TYR A 22 -8.24 -11.21 9.58
CA TYR A 22 -8.70 -10.86 10.93
C TYR A 22 -7.67 -11.10 12.03
N GLN A 23 -6.90 -12.19 11.91
CA GLN A 23 -5.86 -12.50 12.89
C GLN A 23 -4.76 -11.45 12.85
N ASP A 24 -4.33 -11.05 11.65
CA ASP A 24 -3.33 -9.99 11.46
C ASP A 24 -3.82 -8.66 12.01
N LEU A 25 -5.09 -8.32 11.79
CA LEU A 25 -5.69 -7.12 12.38
C LEU A 25 -5.60 -7.13 13.92
N LYS A 26 -5.80 -8.28 14.57
CA LYS A 26 -5.68 -8.37 16.03
C LYS A 26 -4.24 -8.25 16.53
N LEU A 27 -3.27 -8.69 15.74
CA LEU A 27 -1.86 -8.67 16.11
C LEU A 27 -1.26 -7.27 15.99
N HIS A 28 -1.69 -6.49 14.98
CA HIS A 28 -1.06 -5.23 14.62
C HIS A 28 -1.81 -3.97 15.08
N TYR A 29 -3.09 -4.08 15.44
CA TYR A 29 -3.88 -2.92 15.85
C TYR A 29 -4.12 -2.92 17.36
N PHE A 30 -4.13 -1.72 17.94
CA PHE A 30 -4.38 -1.53 19.37
C PHE A 30 -5.78 -1.99 19.77
N ARG A 31 -6.79 -1.69 18.92
CA ARG A 31 -8.16 -2.19 19.09
C ARG A 31 -8.77 -2.58 17.75
N VAL A 32 -9.48 -3.71 17.75
CA VAL A 32 -10.30 -4.18 16.63
C VAL A 32 -11.75 -4.26 17.07
N TRP A 33 -12.59 -3.36 16.55
CA TRP A 33 -14.02 -3.34 16.79
C TRP A 33 -14.74 -4.09 15.66
N ASN A 34 -15.21 -5.30 15.97
CA ASN A 34 -15.95 -6.14 15.04
C ASN A 34 -17.44 -6.19 15.39
N PHE A 35 -18.31 -5.75 14.48
CA PHE A 35 -19.76 -5.73 14.68
C PHE A 35 -20.48 -6.72 13.75
N PRO A 36 -21.48 -7.46 14.23
CA PRO A 36 -22.26 -8.35 13.38
C PRO A 36 -23.08 -7.55 12.36
N ARG A 37 -22.95 -7.86 11.06
CA ARG A 37 -23.79 -7.29 10.01
C ARG A 37 -25.08 -8.10 9.87
N LYS A 38 -26.22 -7.52 10.27
CA LYS A 38 -27.54 -8.15 10.07
C LYS A 38 -28.04 -7.86 8.65
N LYS A 39 -28.40 -8.90 7.90
CA LYS A 39 -28.83 -8.80 6.49
C LYS A 39 -30.01 -7.84 6.26
N ASN A 40 -30.91 -7.69 7.24
CA ASN A 40 -32.19 -6.98 7.07
C ASN A 40 -32.49 -5.90 8.15
N ARG A 41 -31.49 -5.36 8.86
CA ARG A 41 -31.73 -4.24 9.79
C ARG A 41 -30.76 -3.10 9.53
N GLY A 42 -31.31 -1.97 9.12
CA GLY A 42 -30.62 -0.70 9.04
C GLY A 42 -30.31 -0.21 10.45
N GLU A 43 -29.03 -0.31 10.82
CA GLU A 43 -28.32 0.72 11.58
C GLU A 43 -26.83 0.40 11.50
N LYS A 44 -26.03 1.32 10.92
CA LYS A 44 -24.58 1.16 10.78
C LYS A 44 -23.91 1.46 12.13
N LYS A 45 -23.92 0.50 13.06
CA LYS A 45 -23.25 0.64 14.37
C LYS A 45 -21.76 0.98 14.28
N ILE A 46 -21.11 0.60 13.18
CA ILE A 46 -19.71 0.93 12.89
C ILE A 46 -19.52 2.43 12.82
N ASP A 47 -20.28 3.11 11.95
CA ASP A 47 -20.18 4.56 11.72
C ASP A 47 -20.32 5.32 13.04
N THR A 48 -21.38 5.03 13.80
CA THR A 48 -21.64 5.68 15.10
C THR A 48 -20.51 5.43 16.09
N THR A 49 -19.98 4.20 16.14
CA THR A 49 -18.92 3.84 17.10
C THR A 49 -17.57 4.43 16.71
N LEU A 50 -17.28 4.55 15.40
CA LEU A 50 -16.09 5.22 14.90
C LEU A 50 -16.15 6.71 15.24
N VAL A 51 -17.26 7.38 14.92
CA VAL A 51 -17.49 8.80 15.25
C VAL A 51 -17.32 9.04 16.75
N MET A 52 -17.99 8.24 17.58
CA MET A 52 -17.89 8.32 19.03
C MET A 52 -16.46 8.07 19.52
N GLY A 53 -15.78 7.04 19.00
CA GLY A 53 -14.42 6.68 19.39
C GLY A 53 -13.42 7.80 19.07
N MET A 54 -13.48 8.33 17.85
CA MET A 54 -12.62 9.44 17.43
C MET A 54 -12.86 10.70 18.26
N ALA A 55 -14.12 11.04 18.56
CA ALA A 55 -14.43 12.20 19.39
C ALA A 55 -13.94 12.04 20.84
N LEU A 56 -14.13 10.85 21.43
CA LEU A 56 -13.63 10.55 22.78
C LEU A 56 -12.10 10.59 22.83
N ASP A 57 -11.43 10.01 21.84
CA ASP A 57 -9.96 10.04 21.76
C ASP A 57 -9.45 11.47 21.61
N ALA A 58 -10.11 12.31 20.80
CA ALA A 58 -9.74 13.71 20.63
C ALA A 58 -9.81 14.48 21.95
N VAL A 59 -10.90 14.33 22.73
CA VAL A 59 -11.06 15.02 24.03
C VAL A 59 -10.06 14.51 25.06
N HIS A 60 -9.94 13.19 25.23
CA HIS A 60 -9.04 12.62 26.23
C HIS A 60 -7.59 13.00 25.95
N ARG A 61 -7.16 12.94 24.69
CA ARG A 61 -5.79 13.26 24.29
C ARG A 61 -5.51 14.78 24.33
N GLN A 62 -6.53 15.63 24.20
CA GLN A 62 -6.36 17.08 24.21
C GLN A 62 -5.91 17.55 25.59
N ALA A 63 -6.41 16.88 26.64
CA ALA A 63 -6.01 17.12 28.02
C ALA A 63 -4.50 16.87 28.27
N PHE A 64 -3.86 16.01 27.46
CA PHE A 64 -2.43 15.69 27.59
C PHE A 64 -1.51 16.63 26.80
N LYS A 65 -2.04 17.61 26.05
CA LYS A 65 -1.29 18.65 25.29
C LYS A 65 -0.20 18.16 24.32
N GLU A 66 -0.17 16.87 23.99
CA GLU A 66 0.73 16.35 22.97
C GLU A 66 0.21 16.76 21.58
N THR A 67 1.06 17.39 20.77
CA THR A 67 0.75 17.74 19.39
C THR A 67 0.60 16.43 18.61
N SER A 68 -0.64 15.98 18.47
CA SER A 68 -0.94 14.70 17.84
C SER A 68 -1.59 14.93 16.48
N ALA A 69 -1.36 14.02 15.54
CA ALA A 69 -2.13 13.95 14.31
C ALA A 69 -3.23 12.89 14.47
N PHE A 70 -4.42 13.15 13.93
CA PHE A 70 -5.42 12.12 13.70
C PHE A 70 -5.38 11.70 12.24
N VAL A 71 -5.27 10.40 12.00
CA VAL A 71 -5.41 9.83 10.65
C VAL A 71 -6.73 9.07 10.60
N LEU A 72 -7.66 9.53 9.76
CA LEU A 72 -8.90 8.83 9.45
C LEU A 72 -8.74 8.15 8.09
N VAL A 73 -8.92 6.82 8.05
CA VAL A 73 -8.97 6.06 6.80
C VAL A 73 -10.45 5.80 6.46
N SER A 74 -11.09 6.71 5.74
CA SER A 74 -12.50 6.59 5.32
C SER A 74 -12.86 7.62 4.26
N GLY A 75 -13.74 7.23 3.33
CA GLY A 75 -14.42 8.14 2.41
C GLY A 75 -15.86 8.48 2.79
N ASP A 76 -16.39 7.88 3.87
CA ASP A 76 -17.79 8.07 4.25
C ASP A 76 -18.01 9.48 4.83
N ASN A 77 -19.02 10.17 4.30
CA ASN A 77 -19.46 11.49 4.77
C ASN A 77 -19.94 11.49 6.22
N ASN A 78 -20.44 10.35 6.70
CA ASN A 78 -20.93 10.24 8.07
C ASN A 78 -19.83 10.52 9.11
N MET A 79 -18.55 10.47 8.72
CA MET A 79 -17.42 10.68 9.65
C MET A 79 -17.04 12.16 9.80
N ILE A 80 -17.55 13.05 8.94
CA ILE A 80 -17.21 14.48 8.93
C ILE A 80 -17.42 15.17 10.28
N PRO A 81 -18.51 14.91 11.04
CA PRO A 81 -18.67 15.51 12.37
C PRO A 81 -17.51 15.22 13.31
N ALA A 82 -16.97 13.99 13.30
CA ALA A 82 -15.81 13.62 14.11
C ALA A 82 -14.53 14.32 13.64
N VAL A 83 -14.36 14.44 12.32
CA VAL A 83 -13.22 15.17 11.72
C VAL A 83 -13.23 16.63 12.13
N ILE A 84 -14.37 17.32 11.98
CA ILE A 84 -14.52 18.73 12.37
C ILE A 84 -14.24 18.89 13.86
N TYR A 85 -14.75 17.99 14.70
CA TYR A 85 -14.56 18.06 16.13
C TYR A 85 -13.09 17.87 16.53
N ALA A 86 -12.37 16.93 15.90
CA ALA A 86 -10.93 16.78 16.12
C ALA A 86 -10.14 18.03 15.69
N VAL A 87 -10.51 18.68 14.57
CA VAL A 87 -9.91 19.96 14.17
C VAL A 87 -10.19 21.05 15.22
N GLN A 88 -11.41 21.13 15.75
CA GLN A 88 -11.77 22.07 16.82
C GLN A 88 -11.00 21.83 18.13
N CYS A 89 -10.64 20.58 18.42
CA CYS A 89 -9.77 20.23 19.53
C CYS A 89 -8.28 20.57 19.27
N GLY A 90 -7.94 21.14 18.12
CA GLY A 90 -6.58 21.61 17.78
C GLY A 90 -5.67 20.56 17.14
N TYR A 91 -6.22 19.43 16.68
CA TYR A 91 -5.43 18.39 16.02
C TYR A 91 -5.19 18.68 14.54
N THR A 92 -4.03 18.24 14.03
CA THR A 92 -3.86 18.08 12.58
C THR A 92 -4.59 16.82 12.15
N VAL A 93 -5.58 16.95 11.26
CA VAL A 93 -6.35 15.79 10.78
C VAL A 93 -5.93 15.46 9.35
N HIS A 94 -5.53 14.21 9.14
CA HIS A 94 -5.27 13.61 7.85
C HIS A 94 -6.44 12.67 7.51
N VAL A 95 -7.00 12.82 6.32
CA VAL A 95 -8.03 11.92 5.79
C VAL A 95 -7.43 11.15 4.62
N TRP A 96 -7.35 9.83 4.77
CA TRP A 96 -6.85 8.91 3.78
C TRP A 96 -8.04 8.19 3.15
N VAL A 97 -8.17 8.29 1.84
CA VAL A 97 -9.39 7.87 1.14
C VAL A 97 -9.09 7.34 -0.24
N TRP A 98 -9.85 6.35 -0.68
CA TRP A 98 -9.83 5.89 -2.08
C TRP A 98 -10.49 6.94 -2.97
N LYS A 99 -9.91 7.21 -4.14
CA LYS A 99 -10.39 8.21 -5.10
C LYS A 99 -11.88 8.06 -5.42
N ASP A 100 -12.33 6.83 -5.64
CA ASP A 100 -13.73 6.52 -5.98
C ASP A 100 -14.69 6.63 -4.78
N SER A 101 -14.15 6.75 -3.56
CA SER A 101 -14.91 6.97 -2.33
C SER A 101 -14.74 8.38 -1.77
N LEU A 102 -14.01 9.27 -2.46
CA LEU A 102 -13.79 10.63 -2.01
C LEU A 102 -15.09 11.44 -2.11
N SER A 103 -15.55 11.95 -0.97
CA SER A 103 -16.67 12.87 -0.96
C SER A 103 -16.25 14.30 -1.28
N GLY A 104 -17.13 15.06 -1.93
CA GLY A 104 -16.89 16.47 -2.23
C GLY A 104 -16.73 17.35 -0.97
N GLU A 105 -17.25 16.89 0.17
CA GLU A 105 -17.14 17.61 1.43
C GLU A 105 -15.74 17.52 2.03
N TYR A 106 -15.06 16.37 1.90
CA TYR A 106 -13.63 16.28 2.26
C TYR A 106 -12.77 17.18 1.36
N THR A 107 -13.06 17.24 0.05
CA THR A 107 -12.38 18.16 -0.86
C THR A 107 -12.57 19.62 -0.43
N ARG A 108 -13.79 19.99 0.00
CA ARG A 108 -14.09 21.33 0.52
C ARG A 108 -13.32 21.66 1.79
N LEU A 109 -13.24 20.71 2.74
CA LEU A 109 -12.48 20.89 3.98
C LEU A 109 -10.98 21.01 3.73
N ALA A 110 -10.44 20.20 2.80
CA ALA A 110 -9.04 20.28 2.39
C ALA A 110 -8.71 21.61 1.70
N GLY A 111 -9.58 22.11 0.82
CA GLY A 111 -9.42 23.41 0.17
C GLY A 111 -9.47 24.60 1.13
N LYS A 112 -10.05 24.43 2.31
CA LYS A 112 -10.02 25.40 3.42
C LYS A 112 -8.82 25.22 4.36
N HIS A 113 -7.89 24.31 4.04
CA HIS A 113 -6.75 23.93 4.87
C HIS A 113 -7.11 23.42 6.27
N LEU A 114 -8.34 22.90 6.46
CA LEU A 114 -8.77 22.34 7.74
C LEU A 114 -8.28 20.91 7.94
N ILE A 115 -8.06 20.18 6.85
CA ILE A 115 -7.57 18.80 6.85
C ILE A 115 -6.50 18.63 5.76
N LYS A 116 -5.67 17.60 5.92
CA LYS A 116 -4.82 17.07 4.85
C LYS A 116 -5.51 15.89 4.21
N LEU A 117 -5.64 15.88 2.89
CA LEU A 117 -6.25 14.80 2.13
C LEU A 117 -5.16 13.99 1.44
N THR A 118 -5.23 12.67 1.55
CA THR A 118 -4.28 11.73 0.92
C THR A 118 -5.07 10.65 0.18
N LEU A 119 -4.75 10.43 -1.09
CA LEU A 119 -5.40 9.37 -1.88
C LEU A 119 -4.67 8.05 -1.65
N LEU A 120 -5.39 7.04 -1.18
CA LEU A 120 -4.83 5.71 -0.94
C LEU A 120 -4.38 5.03 -2.24
N ASP A 121 -4.94 5.43 -3.38
CA ASP A 121 -4.58 4.95 -4.72
C ASP A 121 -3.10 5.16 -5.03
N GLU A 122 -2.51 6.25 -4.53
CA GLU A 122 -1.07 6.56 -4.68
C GLU A 122 -0.19 5.53 -3.95
N PHE A 123 -0.75 4.85 -2.94
CA PHE A 123 -0.07 3.85 -2.13
C PHE A 123 -0.54 2.43 -2.44
N LEU A 124 -1.43 2.24 -3.41
CA LEU A 124 -2.07 0.94 -3.67
C LEU A 124 -1.03 -0.14 -4.00
N VAL A 125 0.04 0.21 -4.72
CA VAL A 125 1.13 -0.73 -5.03
C VAL A 125 1.91 -1.09 -3.76
N ALA A 126 2.26 -0.13 -2.92
CA ALA A 126 2.94 -0.39 -1.65
C ALA A 126 2.07 -1.25 -0.70
N LEU A 127 0.79 -0.90 -0.55
CA LEU A 127 -0.17 -1.60 0.32
C LEU A 127 -0.44 -3.04 -0.13
N THR A 128 -0.49 -3.27 -1.44
CA THR A 128 -0.74 -4.62 -2.02
C THR A 128 0.49 -5.51 -2.00
N MET A 129 1.70 -4.94 -1.95
CA MET A 129 2.95 -5.72 -1.91
C MET A 129 3.38 -6.07 -0.47
N THR A 130 3.01 -5.29 0.55
CA THR A 130 3.30 -5.63 1.96
C THR A 130 2.40 -6.71 2.56
N ASN A 131 1.21 -6.95 1.99
CA ASN A 131 0.25 -7.94 2.47
C ASN A 131 -0.21 -8.83 1.31
N TYR A 132 0.44 -9.98 1.14
CA TYR A 132 0.00 -10.96 0.16
C TYR A 132 -1.34 -11.58 0.55
N SER A 133 -2.38 -11.22 -0.21
CA SER A 133 -3.37 -12.13 -0.82
C SER A 133 -4.54 -11.36 -1.46
N VAL A 134 -4.29 -10.16 -2.00
CA VAL A 134 -5.25 -9.55 -2.95
C VAL A 134 -4.93 -10.11 -4.34
N PRO A 135 -5.89 -10.70 -5.06
CA PRO A 135 -5.69 -11.03 -6.47
C PRO A 135 -5.60 -9.72 -7.25
N VAL A 136 -4.37 -9.20 -7.41
CA VAL A 136 -4.12 -7.97 -8.15
C VAL A 136 -4.19 -8.29 -9.65
N GLY A 137 -5.40 -8.37 -10.18
CA GLY A 137 -5.66 -8.64 -11.60
C GLY A 137 -5.24 -7.53 -12.58
N LYS A 138 -4.40 -6.57 -12.16
CA LYS A 138 -3.99 -5.41 -12.97
C LYS A 138 -2.56 -4.90 -12.71
N LEU A 139 -1.66 -5.71 -12.15
CA LEU A 139 -0.23 -5.41 -12.30
C LEU A 139 0.20 -5.88 -13.70
N PRO A 140 0.91 -5.07 -14.51
CA PRO A 140 1.39 -5.49 -15.83
C PRO A 140 2.43 -6.61 -15.73
N PHE A 141 3.07 -6.77 -14.56
CA PHE A 141 4.06 -7.80 -14.28
C PHE A 141 3.69 -8.58 -13.02
N PRO A 142 3.89 -9.91 -13.02
CA PRO A 142 3.65 -10.70 -11.82
C PRO A 142 4.76 -10.43 -10.79
N PRO A 143 4.46 -10.53 -9.49
CA PRO A 143 5.41 -10.21 -8.43
C PRO A 143 6.68 -11.08 -8.40
N ASN A 144 6.63 -12.24 -9.02
CA ASN A 144 7.77 -13.15 -9.18
C ASN A 144 8.61 -12.87 -10.44
N ALA A 145 8.50 -11.67 -11.00
CA ALA A 145 9.37 -11.22 -12.08
C ALA A 145 10.77 -10.85 -11.56
N VAL A 146 11.77 -11.04 -12.40
CA VAL A 146 13.15 -10.61 -12.16
C VAL A 146 13.47 -9.43 -13.06
N VAL A 147 14.17 -8.44 -12.54
CA VAL A 147 14.66 -7.30 -13.31
C VAL A 147 16.15 -7.45 -13.51
N LEU A 148 16.57 -7.41 -14.77
CA LEU A 148 17.97 -7.32 -15.17
C LEU A 148 18.34 -5.84 -15.25
N LEU A 149 19.31 -5.43 -14.45
CA LEU A 149 19.77 -4.06 -14.36
C LEU A 149 20.84 -3.81 -15.43
N ASN A 150 20.59 -2.85 -16.31
CA ASN A 150 21.51 -2.35 -17.34
C ASN A 150 22.29 -3.46 -18.10
N PRO A 151 21.62 -4.38 -18.81
CA PRO A 151 22.24 -5.55 -19.41
C PRO A 151 22.90 -5.26 -20.78
N TRP A 152 23.20 -3.99 -21.12
CA TRP A 152 23.59 -3.56 -22.46
C TRP A 152 24.79 -4.32 -23.07
N HIS A 153 25.75 -4.74 -22.24
CA HIS A 153 26.91 -5.50 -22.72
C HIS A 153 26.63 -7.01 -22.89
N GLU A 154 25.56 -7.53 -22.31
CA GLU A 154 25.23 -8.97 -22.28
C GLU A 154 23.92 -9.29 -23.03
N LEU A 155 23.24 -8.29 -23.60
CA LEU A 155 21.90 -8.40 -24.20
C LEU A 155 21.71 -9.57 -25.19
N PRO A 156 22.61 -9.81 -26.18
CA PRO A 156 22.42 -10.89 -27.15
C PRO A 156 22.56 -12.30 -26.52
N LYS A 157 23.45 -12.41 -25.52
CA LYS A 157 23.68 -13.64 -24.76
C LYS A 157 22.55 -13.91 -23.76
N VAL A 158 21.99 -12.86 -23.17
CA VAL A 158 20.80 -12.94 -22.31
C VAL A 158 19.58 -13.38 -23.11
N LEU A 159 19.30 -12.73 -24.25
CA LEU A 159 18.14 -13.05 -25.09
C LEU A 159 18.14 -14.50 -25.59
N SER A 160 19.29 -14.98 -26.09
CA SER A 160 19.42 -16.38 -26.52
C SER A 160 19.24 -17.40 -25.39
N GLN A 161 19.63 -17.05 -24.17
CA GLN A 161 19.44 -17.90 -22.99
C GLN A 161 18.01 -17.89 -22.44
N LEU A 162 17.31 -16.75 -22.49
CA LEU A 162 15.91 -16.64 -22.07
C LEU A 162 15.01 -17.56 -22.92
N THR A 163 15.27 -17.64 -24.22
CA THR A 163 14.56 -18.56 -25.14
C THR A 163 14.76 -20.03 -24.75
N SER A 164 15.91 -20.39 -24.18
CA SER A 164 16.20 -21.77 -23.74
C SER A 164 15.58 -22.14 -22.38
N ALA A 165 15.13 -21.17 -21.59
CA ALA A 165 14.74 -21.35 -20.19
C ALA A 165 13.21 -21.30 -19.93
N ASN A 166 12.37 -21.29 -20.98
CA ASN A 166 10.93 -21.02 -20.92
C ASN A 166 10.63 -19.69 -20.18
N MET A 167 11.22 -18.59 -20.63
CA MET A 167 11.04 -17.26 -20.07
C MET A 167 10.62 -16.28 -21.16
N THR A 168 9.63 -15.43 -20.89
CA THR A 168 9.17 -14.41 -21.83
C THR A 168 9.76 -13.06 -21.45
N PHE A 169 10.36 -12.40 -22.43
CA PHE A 169 10.72 -10.99 -22.38
C PHE A 169 9.45 -10.14 -22.46
N MET A 170 9.25 -9.20 -21.53
CA MET A 170 8.03 -8.39 -21.55
C MET A 170 8.26 -6.91 -21.86
N GLN A 171 9.29 -6.25 -21.31
CA GLN A 171 9.44 -4.80 -21.55
C GLN A 171 10.82 -4.25 -21.19
N SER A 172 11.26 -3.24 -21.97
CA SER A 172 12.33 -2.29 -21.65
C SER A 172 11.76 -1.15 -20.81
N LEU A 173 12.29 -0.94 -19.60
CA LEU A 173 11.93 0.19 -18.76
C LEU A 173 12.89 1.35 -19.07
N SER A 174 12.46 2.29 -19.92
CA SER A 174 13.22 3.51 -20.21
C SER A 174 12.40 4.73 -19.79
N ASP A 175 12.90 5.50 -18.82
CA ASP A 175 12.28 6.78 -18.38
C ASP A 175 12.59 7.95 -19.34
N GLY A 176 12.87 7.66 -20.62
CA GLY A 176 13.02 8.67 -21.69
C GLY A 176 14.25 9.58 -21.61
N GLY A 177 15.09 9.48 -20.56
CA GLY A 177 16.25 10.36 -20.35
C GLY A 177 17.58 9.68 -20.04
N CYS A 178 17.63 8.36 -19.82
CA CYS A 178 18.86 7.63 -19.48
C CYS A 178 19.10 6.48 -20.47
N PRO A 179 20.35 6.17 -20.86
CA PRO A 179 20.65 5.05 -21.75
C PRO A 179 20.53 3.69 -21.05
N ASP A 180 20.38 3.63 -19.72
CA ASP A 180 20.25 2.36 -18.98
C ASP A 180 18.87 1.75 -19.21
N ILE A 181 18.82 0.61 -19.92
CA ILE A 181 17.58 -0.11 -20.21
C ILE A 181 17.49 -1.27 -19.23
N ASP A 182 16.57 -1.19 -18.27
CA ASP A 182 16.30 -2.31 -17.38
C ASP A 182 15.25 -3.24 -17.99
N ILE A 183 15.44 -4.55 -17.82
CA ILE A 183 14.64 -5.57 -18.49
C ILE A 183 13.88 -6.42 -17.48
N VAL A 184 12.57 -6.51 -17.65
CA VAL A 184 11.73 -7.40 -16.84
C VAL A 184 11.59 -8.77 -17.51
N VAL A 185 11.97 -9.82 -16.77
CA VAL A 185 11.90 -11.22 -17.17
C VAL A 185 10.84 -11.94 -16.36
N VAL A 186 9.93 -12.64 -17.05
CA VAL A 186 8.83 -13.37 -16.44
C VAL A 186 8.91 -14.86 -16.81
N PRO A 187 8.72 -15.80 -15.86
CA PRO A 187 8.63 -17.21 -16.18
C PRO A 187 7.36 -17.54 -16.99
N GLU A 188 7.48 -18.28 -18.09
CA GLU A 188 6.36 -18.61 -19.00
C GLU A 188 5.25 -19.46 -18.37
N LYS A 189 5.59 -20.26 -17.37
CA LYS A 189 4.66 -21.23 -16.77
C LYS A 189 4.36 -20.87 -15.32
N ARG A 190 3.09 -21.01 -14.95
CA ARG A 190 2.67 -21.00 -13.53
C ARG A 190 3.31 -22.21 -12.83
N VAL A 191 4.40 -21.96 -12.13
CA VAL A 191 5.07 -22.97 -11.29
C VAL A 191 4.32 -23.06 -9.96
N ARG A 192 4.16 -24.29 -9.42
CA ARG A 192 3.50 -24.52 -8.12
C ARG A 192 4.15 -23.76 -6.95
N ASN A 193 5.45 -23.53 -7.02
CA ASN A 193 6.21 -22.79 -6.02
C ASN A 193 6.92 -21.61 -6.71
N GLN A 194 6.30 -20.44 -6.66
CA GLN A 194 6.78 -19.23 -7.32
C GLN A 194 8.04 -18.67 -6.65
N ASP A 195 8.15 -18.78 -5.32
CA ASP A 195 9.31 -18.27 -4.57
C ASP A 195 10.57 -19.08 -4.84
N ALA A 196 10.46 -20.41 -4.86
CA ALA A 196 11.58 -21.28 -5.21
C ALA A 196 12.06 -21.02 -6.65
N ARG A 197 11.12 -20.74 -7.57
CA ARG A 197 11.46 -20.38 -8.95
C ARG A 197 12.14 -19.01 -9.03
N LEU A 198 11.64 -18.01 -8.30
CA LEU A 198 12.25 -16.69 -8.23
C LEU A 198 13.69 -16.75 -7.71
N ARG A 199 13.92 -17.45 -6.59
CA ARG A 199 15.28 -17.62 -6.03
C ARG A 199 16.22 -18.33 -6.99
N SER A 200 15.76 -19.43 -7.60
CA SER A 200 16.54 -20.13 -8.63
C SER A 200 16.88 -19.21 -9.82
N MET A 201 15.95 -18.36 -10.25
CA MET A 201 16.21 -17.42 -11.35
C MET A 201 17.24 -16.36 -10.96
N LEU A 202 17.12 -15.77 -9.76
CA LEU A 202 18.10 -14.79 -9.25
C LEU A 202 19.49 -15.43 -9.17
N GLU A 203 19.61 -16.59 -8.52
CA GLU A 203 20.87 -17.32 -8.40
C GLU A 203 21.46 -17.70 -9.77
N ASP A 204 20.63 -18.14 -10.72
CA ASP A 204 21.09 -18.53 -12.05
C ASP A 204 21.62 -17.33 -12.83
N PHE A 205 21.00 -16.16 -12.69
CA PHE A 205 21.47 -14.94 -13.35
C PHE A 205 22.70 -14.33 -12.67
N GLU A 206 22.76 -14.34 -11.33
CA GLU A 206 23.95 -13.92 -10.57
C GLU A 206 25.17 -14.77 -10.92
N LYS A 207 25.01 -16.11 -10.99
CA LYS A 207 26.09 -17.04 -11.41
C LYS A 207 26.60 -16.75 -12.82
N LYS A 208 25.79 -16.11 -13.66
CA LYS A 208 26.15 -15.71 -15.03
C LYS A 208 26.75 -14.31 -15.11
N GLY A 209 26.95 -13.64 -13.97
CA GLY A 209 27.52 -12.30 -13.88
C GLY A 209 26.56 -11.18 -14.25
N LEU A 210 25.25 -11.45 -14.26
CA LEU A 210 24.24 -10.44 -14.51
C LEU A 210 23.88 -9.72 -13.21
N ASN A 211 23.71 -8.41 -13.30
CA ASN A 211 23.16 -7.63 -12.20
C ASN A 211 21.64 -7.79 -12.21
N VAL A 212 21.09 -8.45 -11.19
CA VAL A 212 19.68 -8.80 -11.13
C VAL A 212 19.11 -8.51 -9.77
N ILE A 213 17.84 -8.12 -9.74
CA ILE A 213 17.07 -7.99 -8.51
C ILE A 213 15.64 -8.45 -8.76
N SER A 214 14.89 -8.76 -7.70
CA SER A 214 13.48 -9.02 -7.86
C SER A 214 12.74 -7.75 -8.31
N PHE A 215 11.62 -7.91 -9.02
CA PHE A 215 10.79 -6.77 -9.41
C PHE A 215 10.29 -5.97 -8.20
N ALA A 216 10.06 -6.64 -7.07
CA ALA A 216 9.72 -5.98 -5.81
C ALA A 216 10.85 -5.06 -5.31
N GLU A 217 12.10 -5.55 -5.30
CA GLU A 217 13.28 -4.76 -4.89
C GLU A 217 13.58 -3.61 -5.85
N TYR A 218 13.45 -3.85 -7.16
CA TYR A 218 13.63 -2.84 -8.20
C TYR A 218 12.68 -1.66 -8.02
N PHE A 219 11.40 -1.97 -7.82
CA PHE A 219 10.38 -0.94 -7.64
C PHE A 219 10.57 -0.16 -6.33
N HIS A 220 10.93 -0.84 -5.24
CA HIS A 220 11.26 -0.17 -3.98
C HIS A 220 12.45 0.79 -4.12
N SER A 221 13.45 0.42 -4.91
CA SER A 221 14.65 1.25 -5.14
C SER A 221 14.32 2.51 -5.96
N LEU A 222 13.47 2.39 -6.98
CA LEU A 222 12.99 3.53 -7.79
C LEU A 222 12.15 4.53 -6.99
N HIS A 223 11.27 4.04 -6.10
CA HIS A 223 10.44 4.92 -5.29
C HIS A 223 11.20 5.62 -4.15
N GLN A 224 12.27 5.01 -3.62
CA GLN A 224 13.15 5.75 -2.70
C GLN A 224 13.82 6.93 -3.41
N LEU A 225 14.23 6.78 -4.67
CA LEU A 225 14.84 7.88 -5.43
C LEU A 225 13.88 9.06 -5.69
N GLN A 226 12.59 8.81 -5.89
CA GLN A 226 11.60 9.90 -6.08
C GLN A 226 11.29 10.65 -4.77
N LEU A 227 11.40 9.99 -3.61
CA LEU A 227 11.16 10.59 -2.30
C LEU A 227 12.32 11.47 -1.80
N PHE A 228 13.50 11.41 -2.43
CA PHE A 228 14.65 12.27 -2.11
C PHE A 228 14.83 13.45 -3.07
N VAL A 229 13.94 13.61 -4.07
CA VAL A 229 13.97 14.70 -5.06
C VAL A 229 12.78 15.67 -4.88
N SER A 230 12.08 15.62 -3.75
CA SER A 230 11.00 16.58 -3.41
C SER A 230 11.28 17.36 -2.12
#